data_AF-A0A972QD98-F1
#
_entry.id   AF-A0A972QD98-F1
#
_cell.length_a   1.000
_cell.length_b   1.000
_cell.length_c   1.000
_cell.angle_alpha   90.00
_cell.angle_beta   90.00
_cell.angle_gamma   90.00
#
_symmetry.space_group_name_H-M   'P 1'
#
loop_
_entity.id
_entity.type
_entity.pdbx_description
1 polymer ?
#
loop_
_entity_poly.entity_id
_entity_poly.type
_entity_poly.pdbx_seq_one_letter_code
_entity_poly.pdbx_strand_id
1 'polypeptide(L)'
;MISKPSDEKVKPFKLVKYFTFTSLILIFLGILILAGLNNHWARMMQLKKSKDYANLLVANLNHQVYMKFYLPLSITRHRVIRLSEEKYYKRMDMIVKSTLHSFNVEKVNIYDKNNTIIYSYDQKLIGSDNVGGKGYLSALSGASTSKLIQRGNFFQILFGFPQNVKLITFAPLRTEEPLPTLTRQIFGVFEIVQDISEDFKTIFRFQILAIITITLIMGALFLALFFVVKRGEAIIENRARERLRLKEQLTKAQHLSSLGEMVAGVSHEIRNPLGIIRSSAALLKKKMNHFDPSSTIPDIILEESDRLNNIITDFLNFAKPKMPNLTLCRVEEVLDRNIT
;
A
#
# COMPACT_ATOMS: atom_id res chain seq x y z
N MET A 1 16.63 -11.54 53.26
CA MET A 1 16.93 -11.33 51.83
C MET A 1 15.90 -10.36 51.27
N ILE A 2 16.27 -9.08 51.12
CA ILE A 2 15.38 -8.05 50.56
C ILE A 2 15.57 -8.09 49.05
N SER A 3 14.58 -8.60 48.33
CA SER A 3 14.55 -8.57 46.86
C SER A 3 14.51 -7.11 46.40
N LYS A 4 15.50 -6.71 45.59
CA LYS A 4 15.48 -5.44 44.87
C LYS A 4 14.17 -5.34 44.07
N PRO A 5 13.49 -4.18 44.06
CA PRO A 5 12.37 -3.99 43.15
C PRO A 5 12.92 -4.12 41.73
N SER A 6 12.38 -5.08 40.99
CA SER A 6 12.66 -5.27 39.57
C SER A 6 12.36 -3.97 38.86
N ASP A 7 13.41 -3.37 38.29
CA ASP A 7 13.37 -2.19 37.46
C ASP A 7 12.55 -2.55 36.20
N GLU A 8 11.22 -2.44 36.30
CA GLU A 8 10.24 -2.74 35.25
C GLU A 8 10.34 -1.63 34.18
N LYS A 9 11.49 -1.56 33.51
CA LYS A 9 11.72 -0.62 32.40
C LYS A 9 10.76 -0.98 31.28
N VAL A 10 9.82 -0.07 31.03
CA VAL A 10 8.95 -0.12 29.85
C VAL A 10 9.84 -0.28 28.62
N LYS A 11 9.84 -1.48 28.02
CA LYS A 11 10.58 -1.72 26.78
C LYS A 11 9.99 -0.80 25.71
N PRO A 12 10.82 -0.09 24.93
CA PRO A 12 10.31 0.78 23.86
C PRO A 12 9.49 -0.08 22.90
N PHE A 13 8.25 0.35 22.65
CA PHE A 13 7.32 -0.38 21.81
C PHE A 13 7.81 -0.25 20.37
N LYS A 14 8.43 -1.27 19.78
CA LYS A 14 9.03 -1.16 18.42
C LYS A 14 8.01 -1.22 17.28
N LEU A 15 6.72 -0.99 17.56
CA LEU A 15 5.62 -1.28 16.64
C LEU A 15 5.71 -0.43 15.37
N VAL A 16 6.01 0.87 15.50
CA VAL A 16 6.20 1.76 14.35
C VAL A 16 7.28 1.23 13.39
N LYS A 17 8.42 0.75 13.91
CA LYS A 17 9.54 0.28 13.05
C LYS A 17 9.15 -0.93 12.22
N TYR A 18 8.55 -1.95 12.84
CA TYR A 18 8.14 -3.16 12.13
C TYR A 18 7.00 -2.87 11.16
N PHE A 19 6.01 -2.09 11.57
CA PHE A 19 4.90 -1.66 10.72
C PHE A 19 5.40 -0.92 9.48
N THR A 20 6.28 0.06 9.65
CA THR A 20 6.83 0.87 8.55
C THR A 20 7.53 -0.02 7.52
N PHE A 21 8.37 -0.96 7.97
CA PHE A 21 9.13 -1.83 7.07
C PHE A 21 8.23 -2.85 6.35
N THR A 22 7.30 -3.50 7.06
CA THR A 22 6.39 -4.47 6.46
C THR A 22 5.43 -3.79 5.49
N SER A 23 4.85 -2.65 5.85
CA SER A 23 3.96 -1.88 4.96
C SER A 23 4.69 -1.39 3.72
N LEU A 24 5.93 -0.90 3.83
CA LEU A 24 6.70 -0.46 2.67
C LEU A 24 6.97 -1.60 1.69
N ILE A 25 7.37 -2.77 2.20
CA ILE A 25 7.58 -3.97 1.37
C ILE A 25 6.28 -4.39 0.68
N LEU A 26 5.18 -4.42 1.43
CA LEU A 26 3.89 -4.89 0.94
C LEU A 26 3.30 -3.93 -0.11
N ILE A 27 3.43 -2.62 0.10
CA ILE A 27 3.07 -1.60 -0.89
C ILE A 27 3.94 -1.73 -2.14
N PHE A 28 5.25 -1.88 -1.99
CA PHE A 28 6.17 -2.02 -3.12
C PHE A 28 5.85 -3.26 -3.95
N LEU A 29 5.64 -4.41 -3.29
CA LEU A 29 5.25 -5.66 -3.94
C LEU A 29 3.88 -5.52 -4.64
N GLY A 30 2.91 -4.88 -3.98
CA GLY A 30 1.60 -4.61 -4.54
C GLY A 30 1.67 -3.74 -5.81
N ILE A 31 2.48 -2.68 -5.79
CA ILE A 31 2.70 -1.81 -6.96
C ILE A 31 3.34 -2.60 -8.11
N LEU A 32 4.36 -3.43 -7.82
CA LEU A 32 5.01 -4.25 -8.86
C LEU A 32 4.02 -5.24 -9.51
N ILE A 33 3.20 -5.92 -8.70
CA ILE A 33 2.19 -6.87 -9.20
C ILE A 33 1.15 -6.14 -10.04
N LEU A 34 0.60 -5.03 -9.55
CA LEU A 34 -0.39 -4.23 -10.27
C LEU A 34 0.16 -3.66 -11.58
N ALA A 35 1.39 -3.14 -11.57
CA ALA A 35 2.05 -2.66 -12.79
C ALA A 35 2.24 -3.79 -13.81
N GLY A 36 2.67 -4.97 -13.36
CA GLY A 36 2.82 -6.16 -14.21
C GLY A 36 1.51 -6.62 -14.84
N LEU A 37 0.44 -6.75 -14.04
CA LEU A 37 -0.89 -7.15 -14.51
C LEU A 37 -1.48 -6.15 -15.49
N ASN A 38 -1.43 -4.86 -15.16
CA ASN A 38 -1.94 -3.80 -16.03
C ASN A 38 -1.20 -3.76 -17.38
N ASN A 39 0.14 -3.89 -17.35
CA ASN A 39 0.93 -3.98 -18.58
C ASN A 39 0.54 -5.20 -19.43
N HIS A 40 0.34 -6.36 -18.81
CA HIS A 40 -0.09 -7.57 -19.53
C HIS A 40 -1.47 -7.38 -20.18
N TRP A 41 -2.47 -6.91 -19.42
CA TRP A 41 -3.83 -6.72 -19.95
C TRP A 41 -3.90 -5.67 -21.06
N ALA A 42 -3.20 -4.54 -20.88
CA ALA A 42 -3.16 -3.49 -21.90
C ALA A 42 -2.57 -4.00 -23.22
N ARG A 43 -1.46 -4.76 -23.17
CA ARG A 43 -0.85 -5.36 -24.38
C ARG A 43 -1.78 -6.37 -25.05
N MET A 44 -2.42 -7.23 -24.26
CA MET A 44 -3.36 -8.24 -24.79
C MET A 44 -4.57 -7.58 -25.46
N MET A 45 -5.16 -6.59 -24.81
CA MET A 45 -6.27 -5.81 -25.36
C MET A 45 -5.85 -5.09 -26.65
N GLN A 46 -4.69 -4.45 -26.67
CA GLN A 46 -4.20 -3.71 -27.83
C GLN A 46 -3.90 -4.63 -29.02
N LEU A 47 -3.28 -5.78 -28.78
CA LEU A 47 -3.03 -6.77 -29.82
C LEU A 47 -4.35 -7.28 -30.42
N LYS A 48 -5.34 -7.57 -29.58
CA LYS A 48 -6.66 -8.01 -30.03
C LYS A 48 -7.34 -6.94 -30.88
N LYS A 49 -7.42 -5.71 -30.38
CA LYS A 49 -8.04 -4.58 -31.09
C LYS A 49 -7.35 -4.30 -32.44
N SER A 50 -6.03 -4.33 -32.46
CA SER A 50 -5.23 -4.12 -33.68
C SER A 50 -5.47 -5.24 -34.71
N LYS A 51 -5.57 -6.50 -34.26
CA LYS A 51 -5.94 -7.63 -35.14
C LYS A 51 -7.37 -7.50 -35.69
N ASP A 52 -8.33 -7.13 -34.86
CA ASP A 52 -9.72 -6.93 -35.28
C ASP A 52 -9.82 -5.82 -36.33
N TYR A 53 -9.10 -4.71 -36.11
CA TYR A 53 -9.01 -3.61 -37.08
C TYR A 53 -8.34 -4.03 -38.39
N ALA A 54 -7.24 -4.79 -38.32
CA ALA A 54 -6.58 -5.33 -39.52
C ALA A 54 -7.50 -6.25 -40.32
N ASN A 55 -8.31 -7.09 -39.65
CA ASN A 55 -9.29 -7.94 -40.32
C ASN A 55 -10.38 -7.13 -41.05
N LEU A 56 -10.89 -6.06 -40.42
CA LEU A 56 -11.86 -5.15 -41.05
C LEU A 56 -11.25 -4.42 -42.25
N LEU A 57 -10.02 -3.94 -42.12
CA LEU A 57 -9.28 -3.29 -43.19
C LEU A 57 -9.07 -4.22 -44.38
N VAL A 58 -8.64 -5.47 -44.11
CA VAL A 58 -8.50 -6.53 -45.11
C VAL A 58 -9.84 -6.82 -45.79
N ALA A 59 -10.93 -6.94 -45.03
CA ALA A 59 -12.25 -7.23 -45.59
C ALA A 59 -12.71 -6.11 -46.54
N ASN A 60 -12.55 -4.85 -46.11
CA ASN A 60 -12.85 -3.69 -46.94
C ASN A 60 -11.96 -3.62 -48.19
N LEU A 61 -10.65 -3.88 -48.05
CA LEU A 61 -9.74 -3.90 -49.19
C LEU A 61 -10.07 -5.01 -50.18
N ASN A 62 -10.37 -6.22 -49.68
CA ASN A 62 -10.81 -7.34 -50.51
C ASN A 62 -12.07 -6.96 -51.30
N HIS A 63 -13.06 -6.35 -50.65
CA HIS A 63 -14.28 -5.87 -51.29
C HIS A 63 -13.98 -4.89 -52.42
N GLN A 64 -13.23 -3.82 -52.13
CA GLN A 64 -12.92 -2.77 -53.10
C GLN A 64 -12.10 -3.31 -54.29
N VAL A 65 -11.09 -4.12 -54.03
CA VAL A 65 -10.25 -4.73 -55.07
C VAL A 65 -11.06 -5.71 -55.91
N TYR A 66 -11.87 -6.57 -55.29
CA TYR A 66 -12.69 -7.52 -56.03
C TYR A 66 -13.73 -6.80 -56.91
N MET A 67 -14.54 -5.91 -56.32
CA MET A 67 -15.66 -5.26 -57.01
C MET A 67 -15.20 -4.28 -58.10
N LYS A 68 -14.11 -3.53 -57.87
CA LYS A 68 -13.66 -2.48 -58.80
C LYS A 68 -12.55 -2.92 -59.75
N PHE A 69 -11.83 -4.00 -59.44
CA PHE A 69 -10.75 -4.50 -60.30
C PHE A 69 -11.10 -5.86 -60.92
N TYR A 70 -11.31 -6.92 -60.14
CA TYR A 70 -11.45 -8.27 -60.67
C TYR A 70 -12.81 -8.53 -61.34
N LEU A 71 -13.92 -8.12 -60.72
CA LEU A 71 -15.27 -8.42 -61.23
C LEU A 71 -15.52 -7.86 -62.65
N PRO A 72 -15.19 -6.59 -62.97
CA PRO A 72 -15.36 -6.07 -64.33
C PRO A 72 -14.51 -6.80 -65.37
N LEU A 73 -13.31 -7.24 -64.98
CA LEU A 73 -12.38 -7.97 -65.85
C LEU A 73 -12.88 -9.40 -66.13
N SER A 74 -13.48 -10.06 -65.15
CA SER A 74 -14.10 -11.38 -65.32
C SER A 74 -15.26 -11.38 -66.31
N ILE A 75 -15.97 -10.25 -66.45
CA ILE A 75 -17.10 -10.09 -67.38
C ILE A 75 -16.59 -9.78 -68.81
N THR A 76 -15.43 -9.13 -68.95
CA THR A 76 -14.80 -8.83 -70.26
C THR A 76 -13.92 -10.00 -70.73
N ARG A 77 -14.56 -11.02 -71.31
CA ARG A 77 -14.11 -12.40 -71.58
C ARG A 77 -12.80 -12.66 -72.40
N HIS A 78 -11.84 -11.74 -72.58
CA HIS A 78 -10.84 -11.91 -73.66
C HIS A 78 -9.35 -11.56 -73.46
N ARG A 79 -8.78 -11.35 -72.27
CA ARG A 79 -7.29 -11.28 -72.16
C ARG A 79 -6.70 -11.90 -70.90
N VAL A 80 -5.62 -12.67 -71.11
CA VAL A 80 -4.70 -13.10 -70.05
C VAL A 80 -4.14 -11.84 -69.39
N ILE A 81 -4.51 -11.62 -68.14
CA ILE A 81 -4.16 -10.40 -67.39
C ILE A 81 -2.66 -10.44 -67.10
N ARG A 82 -1.90 -9.52 -67.70
CA ARG A 82 -0.55 -9.18 -67.26
C ARG A 82 -0.65 -7.84 -66.52
N LEU A 83 -0.57 -7.89 -65.19
CA LEU A 83 -0.56 -6.70 -64.32
C LEU A 83 0.64 -5.76 -64.58
N SER A 84 1.57 -6.16 -65.45
CA SER A 84 2.64 -5.32 -66.01
C SER A 84 2.16 -4.29 -67.04
N GLU A 85 0.92 -4.36 -67.53
CA GLU A 85 0.35 -3.25 -68.30
C GLU A 85 0.04 -2.06 -67.39
N GLU A 86 0.60 -0.89 -67.73
CA GLU A 86 0.52 0.36 -66.96
C GLU A 86 -0.94 0.74 -66.60
N LYS A 87 -1.89 0.44 -67.49
CA LYS A 87 -3.32 0.71 -67.28
C LYS A 87 -3.90 -0.07 -66.09
N TYR A 88 -3.57 -1.35 -65.94
CA TYR A 88 -4.08 -2.17 -64.84
C TYR A 88 -3.40 -1.80 -63.52
N TYR A 89 -2.09 -1.53 -63.55
CA TYR A 89 -1.39 -1.03 -62.38
C TYR A 89 -2.01 0.28 -61.86
N LYS A 90 -2.19 1.30 -62.72
CA LYS A 90 -2.80 2.59 -62.33
C LYS A 90 -4.20 2.42 -61.73
N ARG A 91 -5.02 1.51 -62.27
CA ARG A 91 -6.35 1.22 -61.73
C ARG A 91 -6.26 0.56 -60.34
N MET A 92 -5.39 -0.44 -60.17
CA MET A 92 -5.19 -1.09 -58.87
C MET A 92 -4.64 -0.10 -57.84
N ASP A 93 -3.65 0.71 -58.22
CA ASP A 93 -3.04 1.75 -57.38
C ASP A 93 -4.08 2.75 -56.88
N MET A 94 -4.95 3.24 -57.77
CA MET A 94 -6.05 4.12 -57.40
C MET A 94 -7.01 3.46 -56.39
N ILE A 95 -7.38 2.20 -56.60
CA ILE A 95 -8.29 1.47 -55.70
C ILE A 95 -7.64 1.27 -54.32
N VAL A 96 -6.42 0.73 -54.29
CA VAL A 96 -5.71 0.44 -53.04
C VAL A 96 -5.42 1.73 -52.27
N LYS A 97 -4.86 2.76 -52.92
CA LYS A 97 -4.59 4.04 -52.26
C LYS A 97 -5.85 4.73 -51.77
N SER A 98 -6.92 4.81 -52.58
CA SER A 98 -8.17 5.45 -52.14
C SER A 98 -8.84 4.70 -50.98
N THR A 99 -8.70 3.38 -50.95
CA THR A 99 -9.27 2.54 -49.88
C THR A 99 -8.46 2.64 -48.59
N LEU A 100 -7.14 2.80 -48.69
CA LEU A 100 -6.24 2.80 -47.54
C LEU A 100 -5.77 4.19 -47.10
N HIS A 101 -6.11 5.26 -47.83
CA HIS A 101 -5.67 6.63 -47.55
C HIS A 101 -5.95 7.07 -46.11
N SER A 102 -7.09 6.70 -45.56
CA SER A 102 -7.50 7.08 -44.18
C SER A 102 -6.99 6.11 -43.11
N PHE A 103 -6.18 5.13 -43.49
CA PHE A 103 -5.67 4.08 -42.61
C PHE A 103 -4.15 4.23 -42.50
N ASN A 104 -3.60 4.05 -41.29
CA ASN A 104 -2.16 4.20 -41.05
C ASN A 104 -1.35 2.98 -41.56
N VAL A 105 -1.40 2.77 -42.88
CA VAL A 105 -0.74 1.66 -43.58
C VAL A 105 0.58 2.16 -44.16
N GLU A 106 1.68 1.62 -43.65
CA GLU A 106 3.03 1.97 -44.10
C GLU A 106 3.36 1.31 -45.43
N LYS A 107 2.96 0.04 -45.59
CA LYS A 107 3.27 -0.76 -46.78
C LYS A 107 2.13 -1.69 -47.13
N VAL A 108 1.91 -1.86 -48.43
CA VAL A 108 1.01 -2.88 -48.98
C VAL A 108 1.71 -3.60 -50.11
N ASN A 109 1.63 -4.92 -50.10
CA ASN A 109 1.96 -5.78 -51.23
C ASN A 109 0.74 -6.67 -51.57
N ILE A 110 0.56 -6.96 -52.85
CA ILE A 110 -0.34 -8.00 -53.33
C ILE A 110 0.51 -9.03 -54.05
N TYR A 111 0.40 -10.27 -53.63
CA TYR A 111 1.06 -11.43 -54.23
C TYR A 111 0.07 -12.16 -55.12
N ASP A 112 0.54 -12.70 -56.24
CA ASP A 112 -0.21 -13.71 -56.99
C ASP A 112 -0.14 -15.09 -56.31
N LYS A 113 -0.63 -16.14 -56.98
CA LYS A 113 -0.58 -17.53 -56.50
C LYS A 113 0.81 -18.16 -56.53
N ASN A 114 1.75 -17.55 -57.25
CA ASN A 114 3.12 -18.02 -57.41
C ASN A 114 4.08 -17.33 -56.44
N ASN A 115 3.56 -16.56 -55.47
CA ASN A 115 4.36 -15.78 -54.50
C ASN A 115 5.19 -14.66 -55.18
N THR A 116 4.71 -14.15 -56.31
CA THR A 116 5.27 -13.00 -57.01
C THR A 116 4.51 -11.74 -56.62
N ILE A 117 5.21 -10.65 -56.29
CA ILE A 117 4.58 -9.36 -56.00
C ILE A 117 4.01 -8.77 -57.29
N ILE A 118 2.68 -8.70 -57.40
CA ILE A 118 1.97 -8.10 -58.55
C ILE A 118 1.59 -6.63 -58.33
N TYR A 119 1.60 -6.17 -57.08
CA TYR A 119 1.39 -4.78 -56.73
C TYR A 119 2.13 -4.45 -55.44
N SER A 120 2.73 -3.26 -55.37
CA SER A 120 3.34 -2.72 -54.16
C SER A 120 3.30 -1.19 -54.15
N TYR A 121 3.27 -0.61 -52.96
CA TYR A 121 3.56 0.82 -52.76
C TYR A 121 5.00 1.18 -53.18
N ASP A 122 5.94 0.23 -53.06
CA ASP A 122 7.28 0.39 -53.61
C ASP A 122 7.38 -0.35 -54.95
N GLN A 123 7.36 0.41 -56.05
CA GLN A 123 7.40 -0.13 -57.41
C GLN A 123 8.62 -1.00 -57.68
N LYS A 124 9.73 -0.80 -56.95
CA LYS A 124 10.96 -1.59 -57.11
C LYS A 124 10.78 -3.04 -56.69
N LEU A 125 9.77 -3.34 -55.88
CA LEU A 125 9.50 -4.69 -55.39
C LEU A 125 8.60 -5.51 -56.33
N ILE A 126 7.95 -4.88 -57.32
CA ILE A 126 7.06 -5.57 -58.25
C ILE A 126 7.86 -6.57 -59.10
N GLY A 127 7.34 -7.79 -59.22
CA GLY A 127 8.02 -8.90 -59.90
C GLY A 127 9.04 -9.65 -59.04
N SER A 128 9.21 -9.27 -57.76
CA SER A 128 10.02 -10.05 -56.83
C SER A 128 9.32 -11.35 -56.47
N ASP A 129 10.03 -12.47 -56.61
CA ASP A 129 9.52 -13.81 -56.34
C ASP A 129 9.91 -14.29 -54.93
N ASN A 130 9.05 -15.13 -54.33
CA ASN A 130 9.30 -15.86 -53.09
C ASN A 130 9.53 -15.03 -51.83
N VAL A 131 8.94 -13.83 -51.76
CA VAL A 131 9.16 -12.86 -50.67
C VAL A 131 8.15 -12.97 -49.51
N GLY A 132 6.98 -13.60 -49.71
CA GLY A 132 5.87 -13.60 -48.74
C GLY A 132 6.02 -14.53 -47.52
N GLY A 133 7.01 -15.43 -47.51
CA GLY A 133 7.32 -16.31 -46.38
C GLY A 133 6.14 -17.18 -45.90
N LYS A 134 6.11 -17.49 -44.58
CA LYS A 134 5.07 -18.36 -43.98
C LYS A 134 3.67 -17.72 -43.96
N GLY A 135 3.60 -16.39 -43.80
CA GLY A 135 2.32 -15.67 -43.76
C GLY A 135 1.56 -15.75 -45.07
N TYR A 136 2.29 -15.67 -46.20
CA TYR A 136 1.74 -15.89 -47.53
C TYR A 136 1.09 -17.28 -47.68
N LEU A 137 1.80 -18.34 -47.27
CA LEU A 137 1.30 -19.71 -47.38
C LEU A 137 0.01 -19.93 -46.57
N SER A 138 -0.08 -19.35 -45.37
CA SER A 138 -1.30 -19.41 -44.55
C SER A 138 -2.46 -18.62 -45.15
N ALA A 139 -2.18 -17.47 -45.78
CA ALA A 139 -3.21 -16.70 -46.46
C ALA A 139 -3.71 -17.41 -47.73
N LEU A 140 -2.82 -18.08 -48.47
CA LEU A 140 -3.19 -18.85 -49.66
C LEU A 140 -4.10 -20.04 -49.35
N SER A 141 -4.03 -20.60 -48.14
CA SER A 141 -4.99 -21.61 -47.67
C SER A 141 -6.33 -21.02 -47.19
N GLY A 142 -6.49 -19.70 -47.26
CA GLY A 142 -7.72 -18.98 -46.95
C GLY A 142 -7.80 -18.39 -45.54
N ALA A 143 -6.73 -18.49 -44.74
CA ALA A 143 -6.69 -17.98 -43.37
C ALA A 143 -5.94 -16.64 -43.27
N SER A 144 -6.57 -15.62 -42.70
CA SER A 144 -5.88 -14.37 -42.39
C SER A 144 -4.99 -14.53 -41.15
N THR A 145 -3.74 -14.07 -41.23
CA THR A 145 -2.79 -14.10 -40.10
C THR A 145 -2.26 -12.71 -39.83
N SER A 146 -2.06 -12.37 -38.55
CA SER A 146 -1.50 -11.08 -38.13
C SER A 146 -0.39 -11.30 -37.11
N LYS A 147 0.78 -10.75 -37.37
CA LYS A 147 1.98 -10.87 -36.54
C LYS A 147 2.50 -9.49 -36.15
N LEU A 148 2.76 -9.34 -34.86
CA LEU A 148 3.37 -8.14 -34.31
C LEU A 148 4.90 -8.25 -34.43
N ILE A 149 5.54 -7.21 -34.96
CA ILE A 149 6.99 -7.04 -34.96
C ILE A 149 7.33 -5.83 -34.12
N GLN A 150 8.15 -6.03 -33.11
CA GLN A 150 8.64 -4.97 -32.23
C GLN A 150 10.14 -4.85 -32.40
N ARG A 151 10.64 -3.63 -32.62
CA ARG A 151 12.07 -3.31 -32.61
C ARG A 151 12.37 -2.34 -31.46
N GLY A 152 13.40 -2.66 -30.67
CA GLY A 152 13.86 -1.86 -29.54
C GLY A 152 14.93 -2.59 -28.74
N ASN A 153 15.53 -1.89 -27.77
CA ASN A 153 16.50 -2.48 -26.85
C ASN A 153 15.82 -3.46 -25.88
N PHE A 154 16.59 -4.39 -25.28
CA PHE A 154 16.08 -5.38 -24.32
C PHE A 154 15.21 -4.74 -23.23
N PHE A 155 15.70 -3.67 -22.59
CA PHE A 155 14.96 -2.94 -21.56
C PHE A 155 13.65 -2.34 -22.09
N GLN A 156 13.64 -1.85 -23.33
CA GLN A 156 12.45 -1.27 -23.95
C GLN A 156 11.38 -2.33 -24.19
N ILE A 157 11.77 -3.52 -24.64
CA ILE A 157 10.83 -4.63 -24.86
C ILE A 157 10.33 -5.19 -23.52
N LEU A 158 11.23 -5.35 -22.54
CA LEU A 158 10.92 -5.86 -21.21
C LEU A 158 9.86 -4.99 -20.51
N PHE A 159 10.12 -3.68 -20.44
CA PHE A 159 9.22 -2.75 -19.78
C PHE A 159 8.06 -2.26 -20.67
N GLY A 160 8.07 -2.57 -21.98
CA GLY A 160 6.88 -2.41 -22.84
C GLY A 160 6.79 -1.14 -23.67
N PHE A 161 7.91 -0.50 -23.95
CA PHE A 161 8.01 0.70 -24.78
C PHE A 161 8.96 0.49 -25.97
N PRO A 162 8.69 -0.50 -26.86
CA PRO A 162 9.41 -0.61 -28.13
C PRO A 162 9.22 0.66 -28.96
N GLN A 163 10.29 1.15 -29.61
CA GLN A 163 10.21 2.38 -30.40
C GLN A 163 9.40 2.22 -31.68
N ASN A 164 9.49 1.05 -32.30
CA ASN A 164 8.80 0.74 -33.55
C ASN A 164 7.99 -0.54 -33.38
N VAL A 165 6.67 -0.40 -33.51
CA VAL A 165 5.71 -1.51 -33.45
C VAL A 165 4.95 -1.57 -34.76
N LYS A 166 5.18 -2.65 -35.50
CA LYS A 166 4.50 -2.91 -36.77
C LYS A 166 3.60 -4.12 -36.65
N LEU A 167 2.38 -4.02 -37.17
CA LEU A 167 1.53 -5.18 -37.39
C LEU A 167 1.63 -5.58 -38.86
N ILE A 168 2.05 -6.82 -39.11
CA ILE A 168 2.04 -7.40 -40.46
C ILE A 168 0.85 -8.36 -40.55
N THR A 169 -0.04 -8.10 -41.50
CA THR A 169 -1.22 -8.90 -41.75
C THR A 169 -1.15 -9.51 -43.15
N PHE A 170 -1.24 -10.83 -43.22
CA PHE A 170 -1.41 -11.57 -44.46
C PHE A 170 -2.85 -12.05 -44.58
N ALA A 171 -3.47 -11.84 -45.74
CA ALA A 171 -4.86 -12.24 -45.95
C ALA A 171 -5.15 -12.64 -47.40
N PRO A 172 -6.05 -13.60 -47.64
CA PRO A 172 -6.43 -13.99 -48.99
C PRO A 172 -7.18 -12.86 -49.70
N LEU A 173 -6.77 -12.58 -50.94
CA LEU A 173 -7.60 -11.87 -51.91
C LEU A 173 -8.51 -12.91 -52.57
N ARG A 174 -9.81 -12.84 -52.34
CA ARG A 174 -10.78 -13.86 -52.76
C ARG A 174 -12.09 -13.26 -53.26
N THR A 175 -12.86 -14.07 -53.97
CA THR A 175 -14.24 -13.73 -54.36
C THR A 175 -15.08 -13.36 -53.13
N GLU A 176 -15.91 -12.34 -53.29
CA GLU A 176 -16.91 -11.94 -52.31
C GLU A 176 -18.29 -12.41 -52.78
N GLU A 177 -19.04 -13.05 -51.89
CA GLU A 177 -20.31 -13.68 -52.24
C GLU A 177 -21.43 -12.64 -52.41
N PRO A 178 -22.11 -12.66 -53.57
CA PRO A 178 -23.57 -12.72 -53.54
C PRO A 178 -24.16 -13.78 -54.50
N LEU A 179 -23.33 -14.60 -55.16
CA LEU A 179 -23.74 -15.51 -56.24
C LEU A 179 -23.67 -16.99 -55.79
N PRO A 180 -24.79 -17.74 -55.80
CA PRO A 180 -24.85 -19.15 -55.35
C PRO A 180 -23.95 -20.13 -56.12
N THR A 181 -23.38 -19.72 -57.25
CA THR A 181 -22.71 -20.60 -58.21
C THR A 181 -21.19 -20.38 -58.33
N LEU A 182 -20.59 -19.40 -57.65
CA LEU A 182 -19.13 -19.20 -57.69
C LEU A 182 -18.43 -19.91 -56.51
N THR A 183 -17.57 -20.87 -56.84
CA THR A 183 -16.63 -21.46 -55.88
C THR A 183 -15.74 -20.35 -55.29
N ARG A 184 -15.47 -20.41 -53.97
CA ARG A 184 -14.59 -19.48 -53.26
C ARG A 184 -13.19 -19.52 -53.87
N GLN A 185 -12.89 -18.59 -54.77
CA GLN A 185 -11.63 -18.56 -55.50
C GLN A 185 -10.71 -17.52 -54.88
N ILE A 186 -9.48 -17.93 -54.55
CA ILE A 186 -8.41 -17.04 -54.13
C ILE A 186 -7.69 -16.56 -55.40
N PHE A 187 -7.53 -15.24 -55.56
CA PHE A 187 -6.79 -14.61 -56.66
C PHE A 187 -5.36 -14.24 -56.27
N GLY A 188 -5.09 -14.09 -54.97
CA GLY A 188 -3.79 -13.70 -54.47
C GLY A 188 -3.76 -13.54 -52.95
N VAL A 189 -2.74 -12.89 -52.43
CA VAL A 189 -2.57 -12.61 -51.00
C VAL A 189 -2.21 -11.15 -50.79
N PHE A 190 -2.90 -10.48 -49.87
CA PHE A 190 -2.51 -9.18 -49.33
C PHE A 190 -1.46 -9.35 -48.24
N GLU A 191 -0.42 -8.52 -48.25
CA GLU A 191 0.44 -8.22 -47.11
C GLU A 191 0.28 -6.74 -46.78
N ILE A 192 -0.20 -6.45 -45.58
CA ILE A 192 -0.44 -5.09 -45.10
C ILE A 192 0.42 -4.88 -43.87
N VAL A 193 1.23 -3.84 -43.87
CA VAL A 193 2.06 -3.44 -42.74
C VAL A 193 1.50 -2.14 -42.17
N GLN A 194 1.00 -2.21 -40.95
CA GLN A 194 0.51 -1.05 -40.22
C GLN A 194 1.55 -0.60 -39.19
N ASP A 195 1.78 0.71 -39.12
CA ASP A 195 2.52 1.31 -38.02
C ASP A 195 1.55 1.62 -36.87
N ILE A 196 1.73 0.91 -35.77
CA ILE A 196 0.91 1.06 -34.56
C ILE A 196 1.74 1.62 -33.39
N SER A 197 2.88 2.24 -33.69
CA SER A 197 3.80 2.77 -32.68
C SER A 197 3.16 3.89 -31.85
N GLU A 198 2.40 4.80 -32.47
CA GLU A 198 1.73 5.90 -31.76
C GLU A 198 0.62 5.41 -30.81
N ASP A 199 -0.12 4.36 -31.19
CA ASP A 199 -1.12 3.75 -30.30
C ASP A 199 -0.46 3.18 -29.05
N PHE A 200 0.65 2.46 -29.22
CA PHE A 200 1.44 1.92 -28.11
C PHE A 200 2.04 3.03 -27.23
N LYS A 201 2.55 4.12 -27.82
CA LYS A 201 3.05 5.28 -27.06
C LYS A 201 1.94 5.95 -26.24
N THR A 202 0.74 6.08 -26.80
CA THR A 202 -0.40 6.69 -26.11
C THR A 202 -0.81 5.86 -24.89
N ILE A 203 -0.92 4.54 -25.06
CA ILE A 203 -1.21 3.61 -23.96
C ILE A 203 -0.12 3.67 -22.89
N PHE A 204 1.15 3.73 -23.30
CA PHE A 204 2.26 3.83 -22.37
C PHE A 204 2.23 5.11 -21.52
N ARG A 205 1.92 6.26 -22.12
CA ARG A 205 1.71 7.52 -21.37
C ARG A 205 0.61 7.38 -20.33
N PHE A 206 -0.52 6.76 -20.71
CA PHE A 206 -1.62 6.49 -19.79
C PHE A 206 -1.21 5.53 -18.65
N GLN A 207 -0.43 4.49 -18.95
CA GLN A 207 0.10 3.57 -17.95
C GLN A 207 1.02 4.26 -16.94
N ILE A 208 1.93 5.13 -17.39
CA ILE A 208 2.79 5.91 -16.50
C ILE A 208 1.93 6.77 -15.57
N LEU A 209 0.94 7.47 -16.11
CA LEU A 209 0.04 8.31 -15.32
C LEU A 209 -0.70 7.47 -14.27
N ALA A 210 -1.21 6.29 -14.65
CA ALA A 210 -1.89 5.38 -13.73
C ALA A 210 -0.97 4.83 -12.62
N ILE A 211 0.28 4.50 -12.95
CA ILE A 211 1.27 4.05 -11.95
C ILE A 211 1.58 5.19 -10.98
N ILE A 212 1.80 6.41 -11.48
CA ILE A 212 2.06 7.59 -10.66
C ILE A 212 0.89 7.85 -9.70
N THR A 213 -0.36 7.79 -10.18
CA THR A 213 -1.53 8.01 -9.32
C THR A 213 -1.67 6.91 -8.27
N ILE A 214 -1.45 5.64 -8.61
CA ILE A 214 -1.45 4.53 -7.65
C ILE A 214 -0.35 4.73 -6.60
N THR A 215 0.86 5.11 -7.02
CA THR A 215 1.97 5.38 -6.09
C THR A 215 1.65 6.55 -5.16
N LEU A 216 1.06 7.63 -5.67
CA LEU A 216 0.61 8.77 -4.85
C LEU A 216 -0.44 8.37 -3.81
N ILE A 217 -1.46 7.62 -4.23
CA ILE A 217 -2.53 7.15 -3.35
C ILE A 217 -1.96 6.22 -2.26
N MET A 218 -1.11 5.26 -2.65
CA MET A 218 -0.48 4.34 -1.70
C MET A 218 0.47 5.07 -0.75
N GLY A 219 1.21 6.07 -1.23
CA GLY A 219 2.05 6.92 -0.39
C GLY A 219 1.26 7.74 0.62
N ALA A 220 0.14 8.33 0.21
CA ALA A 220 -0.77 9.05 1.11
C ALA A 220 -1.38 8.12 2.17
N LEU A 221 -1.83 6.93 1.77
CA LEU A 221 -2.36 5.92 2.69
C LEU A 221 -1.29 5.45 3.68
N PHE A 222 -0.06 5.24 3.22
CA PHE A 222 1.07 4.89 4.07
C PHE A 222 1.37 5.99 5.11
N LEU A 223 1.40 7.26 4.70
CA LEU A 223 1.63 8.38 5.61
C LEU A 223 0.51 8.49 6.66
N ALA A 224 -0.75 8.31 6.26
CA ALA A 224 -1.88 8.30 7.18
C ALA A 224 -1.76 7.17 8.22
N LEU A 225 -1.50 5.95 7.77
CA LEU A 225 -1.29 4.80 8.65
C LEU A 225 -0.07 5.00 9.57
N PHE A 226 1.03 5.50 9.03
CA PHE A 226 2.23 5.81 9.80
C PHE A 226 1.93 6.81 10.94
N PHE A 227 1.16 7.86 10.64
CA PHE A 227 0.76 8.84 11.64
C PHE A 227 -0.14 8.24 12.72
N VAL A 228 -1.10 7.39 12.34
CA VAL A 228 -1.99 6.67 13.28
C VAL A 228 -1.19 5.77 14.20
N VAL A 229 -0.29 4.94 13.66
CA VAL A 229 0.52 4.01 14.45
C VAL A 229 1.45 4.76 15.40
N LYS A 230 2.08 5.86 14.93
CA LYS A 230 2.94 6.70 15.77
C LYS A 230 2.16 7.37 16.91
N ARG A 231 0.96 7.88 16.65
CA ARG A 231 0.09 8.42 17.71
C ARG A 231 -0.35 7.34 18.69
N GLY A 232 -0.68 6.15 18.21
CA GLY A 232 -1.04 5.01 19.04
C GLY A 232 0.08 4.62 20.01
N GLU A 233 1.32 4.54 19.51
CA GLU A 233 2.51 4.24 20.32
C GLU A 233 2.69 5.25 21.46
N ALA A 234 2.60 6.56 21.16
CA ALA A 234 2.71 7.62 22.16
C ALA A 234 1.62 7.53 23.25
N ILE A 235 0.38 7.19 22.88
CA ILE A 235 -0.72 7.02 23.84
C ILE A 235 -0.46 5.80 24.74
N ILE A 236 0.02 4.69 24.17
CA ILE A 236 0.34 3.47 24.92
C ILE A 236 1.48 3.72 25.93
N GLU A 237 2.54 4.42 25.51
CA GLU A 237 3.65 4.77 26.39
C GLU A 237 3.21 5.69 27.54
N ASN A 238 2.37 6.69 27.26
CA ASN A 238 1.82 7.56 28.30
C ASN A 238 0.98 6.79 29.32
N ARG A 239 0.07 5.93 28.85
CA ARG A 239 -0.74 5.08 29.73
C ARG A 239 0.10 4.10 30.55
N ALA A 240 1.17 3.56 29.96
CA ALA A 240 2.10 2.67 30.67
C ALA A 240 2.82 3.42 31.80
N ARG A 241 3.33 4.63 31.53
CA ARG A 241 3.96 5.48 32.56
C ARG A 241 3.00 5.85 33.68
N GLU A 242 1.78 6.25 33.34
CA GLU A 242 0.76 6.62 34.32
C GLU A 242 0.36 5.43 35.20
N ARG A 243 0.17 4.24 34.61
CA ARG A 243 -0.06 3.00 35.38
C ARG A 243 1.07 2.70 36.35
N LEU A 244 2.32 2.88 35.93
CA LEU A 244 3.49 2.62 36.78
C LEU A 244 3.53 3.59 37.97
N ARG A 245 3.28 4.88 37.72
CA ARG A 245 3.17 5.91 38.76
C ARG A 245 2.04 5.63 39.76
N LEU A 246 0.87 5.25 39.27
CA LEU A 246 -0.27 4.90 40.13
C LEU A 246 0.03 3.65 40.96
N LYS A 247 0.67 2.63 40.37
CA LYS A 247 1.12 1.42 41.08
C LYS A 247 2.06 1.77 42.24
N GLU A 248 3.05 2.62 42.01
CA GLU A 248 3.97 3.09 43.07
C GLU A 248 3.25 3.83 44.20
N GLN A 249 2.31 4.72 43.86
CA GLN A 249 1.50 5.45 44.86
C GLN A 249 0.64 4.49 45.70
N LEU A 250 0.01 3.51 45.04
CA LEU A 250 -0.84 2.51 45.69
C LEU A 250 -0.01 1.62 46.63
N THR A 251 1.18 1.17 46.18
CA THR A 251 2.12 0.42 47.03
C THR A 251 2.55 1.22 48.25
N LYS A 252 2.87 2.52 48.10
CA LYS A 252 3.20 3.39 49.24
C LYS A 252 2.04 3.55 50.21
N ALA A 253 0.83 3.80 49.69
CA ALA A 253 -0.38 3.93 50.51
C ALA A 253 -0.68 2.63 51.28
N GLN A 254 -0.52 1.48 50.63
CA GLN A 254 -0.74 0.17 51.26
C GLN A 254 0.29 -0.11 52.35
N HIS A 255 1.57 0.21 52.14
CA HIS A 255 2.60 0.13 53.17
C HIS A 255 2.29 1.01 54.38
N LEU A 256 1.87 2.27 54.17
CA LEU A 256 1.50 3.18 55.26
C LEU A 256 0.27 2.67 56.03
N SER A 257 -0.74 2.16 55.33
CA SER A 257 -1.95 1.59 55.94
C SER A 257 -1.62 0.37 56.81
N SER A 258 -0.84 -0.58 56.29
CA SER A 258 -0.42 -1.76 57.05
C SER A 258 0.44 -1.39 58.25
N LEU A 259 1.33 -0.40 58.10
CA LEU A 259 2.11 0.13 59.22
C LEU A 259 1.19 0.77 60.28
N GLY A 260 0.20 1.56 59.86
CA GLY A 260 -0.77 2.17 60.78
C GLY A 260 -1.62 1.17 61.56
N GLU A 261 -2.06 0.08 60.92
CA GLU A 261 -2.78 -1.01 61.59
C GLU A 261 -1.89 -1.72 62.62
N MET A 262 -0.65 -2.05 62.25
CA MET A 262 0.30 -2.67 63.17
C MET A 262 0.62 -1.77 64.36
N VAL A 263 0.89 -0.49 64.11
CA VAL A 263 1.18 0.50 65.16
C VAL A 263 -0.02 0.70 66.06
N ALA A 264 -1.26 0.69 65.56
CA ALA A 264 -2.46 0.78 66.39
C ALA A 264 -2.54 -0.37 67.41
N GLY A 265 -2.26 -1.60 66.99
CA GLY A 265 -2.18 -2.75 67.90
C GLY A 265 -1.08 -2.58 68.94
N VAL A 266 0.15 -2.30 68.48
CA VAL A 266 1.32 -2.14 69.36
C VAL A 266 1.18 -0.95 70.31
N SER A 267 0.53 0.14 69.90
CA SER A 267 0.38 1.34 70.72
C SER A 267 -0.50 1.10 71.94
N HIS A 268 -1.54 0.26 71.82
CA HIS A 268 -2.32 -0.17 72.98
C HIS A 268 -1.48 -1.03 73.93
N GLU A 269 -0.63 -1.90 73.40
CA GLU A 269 0.27 -2.73 74.21
C GLU A 269 1.40 -1.94 74.87
N ILE A 270 1.87 -0.83 74.29
CA ILE A 270 2.88 0.06 74.91
C ILE A 270 2.24 1.03 75.92
N ARG A 271 1.03 1.55 75.64
CA ARG A 271 0.34 2.44 76.60
C ARG A 271 0.09 1.79 77.95
N ASN A 272 -0.16 0.49 77.97
CA ASN A 272 -0.43 -0.26 79.19
C ASN A 272 0.75 -0.23 80.18
N PRO A 273 1.98 -0.70 79.83
CA PRO A 273 3.14 -0.62 80.71
C PRO A 273 3.54 0.83 81.01
N LEU A 274 3.39 1.76 80.06
CA LEU A 274 3.68 3.18 80.28
C LEU A 274 2.75 3.79 81.35
N GLY A 275 1.46 3.41 81.32
CA GLY A 275 0.49 3.80 82.33
C GLY A 275 0.83 3.24 83.72
N ILE A 276 1.32 1.99 83.78
CA ILE A 276 1.79 1.36 85.02
C ILE A 276 3.05 2.08 85.55
N ILE A 277 4.02 2.38 84.68
CA ILE A 277 5.24 3.12 85.04
C ILE A 277 4.87 4.50 85.57
N ARG A 278 4.00 5.22 84.88
CA ARG A 278 3.52 6.55 85.30
C ARG A 278 2.82 6.49 86.66
N SER A 279 1.90 5.54 86.86
CA SER A 279 1.20 5.36 88.13
C SER A 279 2.16 5.03 89.27
N SER A 280 3.13 4.14 89.01
CA SER A 280 4.17 3.77 89.99
C SER A 280 5.07 4.96 90.34
N ALA A 281 5.45 5.77 89.36
CA ALA A 281 6.22 7.00 89.56
C ALA A 281 5.42 8.06 90.33
N ALA A 282 4.11 8.19 90.09
CA ALA A 282 3.25 9.08 90.86
C ALA A 282 3.12 8.65 92.33
N LEU A 283 3.00 7.35 92.59
CA LEU A 283 3.02 6.80 93.95
C LEU A 283 4.39 6.99 94.62
N LEU A 284 5.47 6.79 93.87
CA LEU A 284 6.83 7.02 94.33
C LEU A 284 7.04 8.50 94.69
N LYS A 285 6.61 9.43 93.84
CA LYS A 285 6.63 10.89 94.10
C LYS A 285 5.94 11.22 95.42
N LYS A 286 4.72 10.69 95.63
CA LYS A 286 3.97 10.93 96.87
C LYS A 286 4.72 10.42 98.11
N LYS A 287 5.39 9.26 98.03
CA LYS A 287 6.20 8.72 99.12
C LYS A 287 7.50 9.51 99.33
N MET A 288 8.22 9.84 98.26
CA MET A 288 9.49 10.57 98.33
C MET A 288 9.30 11.99 98.85
N ASN A 289 8.18 12.65 98.57
CA ASN A 289 7.83 13.93 99.20
C ASN A 289 7.83 13.89 100.74
N HIS A 290 7.69 12.72 101.37
CA HIS A 290 7.75 12.56 102.82
C HIS A 290 9.14 12.17 103.35
N PHE A 291 9.99 11.54 102.53
CA PHE A 291 11.29 10.98 102.94
C PHE A 291 12.49 11.80 102.44
N ASP A 292 12.43 12.28 101.20
CA ASP A 292 13.44 13.12 100.55
C ASP A 292 12.75 14.06 99.53
N PRO A 293 12.30 15.24 99.99
CA PRO A 293 11.58 16.20 99.16
C PRO A 293 12.44 16.81 98.03
N SER A 294 13.77 16.63 98.07
CA SER A 294 14.69 17.18 97.07
C SER A 294 14.87 16.30 95.84
N SER A 295 14.34 15.07 95.87
CA SER A 295 14.52 14.11 94.78
C SER A 295 13.59 14.41 93.60
N THR A 296 14.19 14.61 92.43
CA THR A 296 13.51 14.88 91.16
C THR A 296 13.28 13.63 90.30
N ILE A 297 13.77 12.46 90.74
CA ILE A 297 13.70 11.19 89.99
C ILE A 297 12.25 10.84 89.59
N PRO A 298 11.24 10.91 90.49
CA PRO A 298 9.86 10.57 90.12
C PRO A 298 9.26 11.52 89.09
N ASP A 299 9.67 12.79 89.12
CA ASP A 299 9.22 13.81 88.17
C ASP A 299 9.77 13.55 86.77
N ILE A 300 11.05 13.19 86.66
CA ILE A 300 11.68 12.82 85.39
C ILE A 300 10.98 11.59 84.77
N ILE A 301 10.66 10.57 85.57
CA ILE A 301 9.98 9.35 85.07
C ILE A 301 8.55 9.68 84.60
N LEU A 302 7.84 10.56 85.30
CA LEU A 302 6.51 11.02 84.89
C LEU A 302 6.58 11.79 83.56
N GLU A 303 7.51 12.73 83.45
CA GLU A 303 7.71 13.54 82.25
C GLU A 303 8.08 12.67 81.03
N GLU A 304 9.03 11.73 81.18
CA GLU A 304 9.42 10.83 80.10
C GLU A 304 8.31 9.83 79.72
N SER A 305 7.49 9.40 80.69
CA SER A 305 6.31 8.58 80.39
C SER A 305 5.26 9.37 79.59
N ASP A 306 5.01 10.63 79.94
CA ASP A 306 4.06 11.47 79.19
C ASP A 306 4.61 11.83 77.80
N ARG A 307 5.91 12.09 77.69
CA ARG A 307 6.60 12.33 76.42
C ARG A 307 6.50 11.12 75.48
N LEU A 308 6.77 9.91 75.98
CA LEU A 308 6.64 8.68 75.18
C LEU A 308 5.20 8.44 74.72
N ASN A 309 4.21 8.73 75.57
CA ASN A 309 2.80 8.63 75.19
C ASN A 309 2.43 9.60 74.07
N ASN A 310 2.98 10.82 74.10
CA ASN A 310 2.76 11.82 73.05
C ASN A 310 3.40 11.39 71.72
N ILE A 311 4.64 10.89 71.75
CA ILE A 311 5.34 10.37 70.55
C ILE A 311 4.53 9.23 69.89
N ILE A 312 4.01 8.30 70.69
CA ILE A 312 3.17 7.20 70.19
C ILE A 312 1.87 7.74 69.57
N THR A 313 1.27 8.75 70.20
CA THR A 313 0.03 9.38 69.73
C THR A 313 0.24 10.12 68.40
N ASP A 314 1.35 10.84 68.25
CA ASP A 314 1.70 11.55 67.03
C ASP A 314 2.00 10.57 65.89
N PHE A 315 2.70 9.48 66.18
CA PHE A 315 3.00 8.44 65.20
C PHE A 315 1.74 7.72 64.70
N LEU A 316 0.76 7.46 65.58
CA LEU A 316 -0.56 6.94 65.20
C LEU A 316 -1.35 7.91 64.32
N ASN A 317 -1.37 9.19 64.69
CA ASN A 317 -2.07 10.22 63.93
C ASN A 317 -1.49 10.38 62.52
N PHE A 318 -0.17 10.21 62.36
CA PHE A 318 0.49 10.22 61.07
C PHE A 318 0.15 8.98 60.21
N ALA A 319 0.18 7.79 60.81
CA ALA A 319 -0.05 6.54 60.07
C ALA A 319 -1.53 6.28 59.73
N LYS A 320 -2.45 6.87 60.48
CA LYS A 320 -3.90 6.83 60.21
C LYS A 320 -4.49 8.24 60.35
N PRO A 321 -4.37 9.10 59.32
CA PRO A 321 -4.92 10.45 59.34
C PRO A 321 -6.42 10.40 59.63
N LYS A 322 -6.86 11.07 60.70
CA LYS A 322 -8.29 11.25 60.96
C LYS A 322 -8.89 12.10 59.84
N MET A 323 -10.10 11.77 59.39
CA MET A 323 -10.83 12.66 58.49
C MET A 323 -11.00 14.02 59.18
N PRO A 324 -10.56 15.13 58.56
CA PRO A 324 -10.67 16.44 59.16
C PRO A 324 -12.15 16.80 59.35
N ASN A 325 -12.50 17.24 60.55
CA ASN A 325 -13.83 17.77 60.84
C ASN A 325 -13.86 19.24 60.41
N LEU A 326 -14.49 19.52 59.27
CA LEU A 326 -14.57 20.86 58.71
C LEU A 326 -15.68 21.64 59.42
N THR A 327 -15.27 22.59 60.26
CA THR A 327 -16.16 23.54 60.92
C THR A 327 -15.79 24.97 60.54
N LEU A 328 -16.79 25.87 60.49
CA LEU A 328 -16.55 27.30 60.40
C LEU A 328 -15.78 27.75 61.65
N CYS A 329 -14.58 28.29 61.45
CA CYS A 329 -13.73 28.82 62.50
C CYS A 329 -13.10 30.14 62.06
N ARG A 330 -12.81 31.00 63.03
CA ARG A 330 -12.06 32.23 62.79
C ARG A 330 -10.57 31.91 62.74
N VAL A 331 -9.88 32.44 61.73
CA VAL A 331 -8.45 32.16 61.50
C VAL A 331 -7.61 32.65 62.68
N GLU A 332 -7.98 33.79 63.28
CA GLU A 332 -7.32 34.34 64.46
C GLU A 332 -7.30 33.36 65.64
N GLU A 333 -8.43 32.67 65.92
CA GLU A 333 -8.54 31.72 67.03
C GLU A 333 -7.68 30.47 66.84
N VAL A 334 -7.40 30.09 65.59
CA VAL A 334 -6.55 28.92 65.28
C VAL A 334 -5.08 29.26 65.47
N LEU A 335 -4.67 30.48 65.09
CA LEU A 335 -3.29 30.97 65.24
C LEU A 335 -2.91 31.13 66.71
N ASP A 336 -3.75 31.79 67.51
CA ASP A 336 -3.47 32.01 68.94
C ASP A 336 -3.32 30.70 69.72
N ARG A 337 -4.02 29.65 69.30
CA ARG A 337 -4.03 28.34 69.96
C ARG A 337 -2.81 27.46 69.66
N ASN A 338 -2.01 27.79 68.65
CA ASN A 338 -0.86 26.98 68.20
C ASN A 338 0.49 27.69 68.30
N ILE A 339 0.53 28.98 68.64
CA ILE A 339 1.77 29.80 68.69
C ILE A 339 2.23 30.07 70.14
N THR A 340 1.54 29.51 71.15
CA THR A 340 1.98 29.52 72.57
C THR A 340 2.39 28.12 72.98
#